data_AF-A0A7C1F7M2-F1
#
_entry.id   AF-A0A7C1F7M2-F1
#
_cell.length_a   1.000
_cell.length_b   1.000
_cell.length_c   1.000
_cell.angle_alpha   90.00
_cell.angle_beta   90.00
_cell.angle_gamma   90.00
#
_symmetry.space_group_name_H-M   'P 1'
#
loop_
_entity.id
_entity.type
_entity.pdbx_description
1 polymer ?
#
loop_
_entity_poly.entity_id
_entity_poly.type
_entity_poly.pdbx_seq_one_letter_code
_entity_poly.pdbx_strand_id
1 'polypeptide(L)' 'MFKRIKNFLKEVKVELKKVIFPTRDEIIGSTRVVIIVVLIIAIFLGLIDLWLSKLVELVLR' A
#
# COMPACT_ATOMS: atom_id res chain seq x y z
N MET A 1 9.19 -22.98 32.15
CA MET A 1 9.18 -22.21 30.89
C MET A 1 8.14 -22.67 29.88
N PHE A 2 8.11 -23.95 29.47
CA PHE A 2 7.16 -24.47 28.46
C PHE A 2 5.68 -24.19 28.74
N LYS A 3 5.23 -24.25 30.01
CA LYS A 3 3.85 -23.94 30.40
C LYS A 3 3.47 -22.46 30.20
N ARG A 4 4.42 -21.52 30.39
CA ARG A 4 4.19 -20.09 30.14
C ARG A 4 4.06 -19.79 28.64
N ILE A 5 4.91 -20.39 27.81
CA ILE A 5 4.86 -20.21 26.34
C ILE A 5 3.55 -20.76 25.78
N LYS A 6 3.09 -21.93 26.26
CA LYS A 6 1.81 -22.53 25.85
C LYS A 6 0.61 -21.64 26.22
N ASN A 7 0.65 -21.01 27.39
CA ASN A 7 -0.39 -20.06 27.81
C ASN A 7 -0.35 -18.78 26.98
N PHE A 8 0.83 -18.23 26.73
CA PHE A 8 1.02 -17.04 25.88
C PHE A 8 0.49 -17.24 24.46
N LEU A 9 0.79 -18.37 23.81
CA LEU A 9 0.24 -18.69 22.49
C LEU A 9 -1.30 -18.84 22.50
N LYS A 10 -1.86 -19.33 23.61
CA LYS A 10 -3.30 -19.45 23.78
C LYS A 10 -3.96 -18.08 23.91
N GLU A 11 -3.36 -17.18 24.67
CA GLU A 11 -3.79 -15.78 24.83
C GLU A 11 -3.69 -15.01 23.51
N VAL A 12 -2.56 -15.09 22.79
CA VAL A 12 -2.39 -14.48 21.46
C VAL A 12 -3.46 -14.98 20.48
N LYS A 13 -3.76 -16.28 20.47
CA LYS A 13 -4.84 -16.82 19.61
C LYS A 13 -6.23 -16.26 19.97
N VAL A 14 -6.47 -15.93 21.24
CA VAL A 14 -7.72 -15.32 21.68
C VAL A 14 -7.77 -13.84 21.28
N GLU A 15 -6.67 -13.11 21.35
CA GLU A 15 -6.61 -11.71 20.92
C GLU A 15 -6.67 -11.55 19.41
N LEU A 16 -6.01 -12.43 18.65
CA LEU A 16 -6.10 -12.46 17.19
C LEU A 16 -7.53 -12.70 16.70
N LYS A 17 -8.38 -13.38 17.47
CA LYS A 17 -9.81 -13.53 17.16
C LYS A 17 -10.64 -12.26 17.40
N LYS A 18 -10.13 -11.32 18.20
CA LYS A 18 -10.75 -10.00 18.40
C LYS A 18 -10.38 -9.02 17.30
N VAL A 19 -9.40 -9.35 16.45
CA VAL A 19 -9.03 -8.55 15.29
C VAL A 19 -10.16 -8.65 14.27
N ILE A 20 -10.78 -7.52 13.98
CA ILE A 20 -11.78 -7.39 12.94
C ILE A 20 -11.01 -7.29 11.63
N PHE A 21 -10.94 -8.39 10.90
CA PHE A 21 -10.37 -8.37 9.56
C PHE A 21 -11.35 -7.71 8.59
N PRO A 22 -10.84 -6.91 7.64
CA PRO A 22 -11.69 -6.27 6.64
C PRO A 22 -12.41 -7.33 5.81
N THR A 23 -13.63 -7.00 5.41
CA THR A 23 -14.43 -7.83 4.52
C THR A 23 -13.83 -7.85 3.11
N ARG A 24 -14.13 -8.88 2.32
CA ARG A 24 -13.59 -9.02 0.95
C ARG A 24 -13.91 -7.81 0.08
N ASP A 25 -15.09 -7.22 0.27
CA ASP A 25 -15.54 -6.06 -0.49
C ASP A 25 -14.76 -4.79 -0.14
N GLU A 26 -14.42 -4.59 1.14
CA GLU A 26 -13.59 -3.46 1.58
C GLU A 26 -12.16 -3.55 1.03
N ILE A 27 -11.60 -4.76 0.97
CA ILE A 27 -10.28 -5.00 0.39
C ILE A 27 -10.29 -4.65 -1.11
N ILE A 28 -11.28 -5.16 -1.86
CA ILE A 28 -11.40 -4.90 -3.29
C ILE A 28 -11.63 -3.42 -3.56
N GLY A 29 -12.49 -2.76 -2.78
CA GLY A 29 -12.74 -1.33 -2.85
C GLY A 29 -11.47 -0.51 -2.62
N SER A 30 -10.74 -0.81 -1.55
CA SER A 30 -9.50 -0.12 -1.19
C SER A 30 -8.41 -0.31 -2.26
N THR A 31 -8.23 -1.54 -2.77
CA THR A 31 -7.25 -1.81 -3.83
C THR A 31 -7.59 -1.09 -5.13
N ARG A 32 -8.87 -1.03 -5.53
CA ARG A 32 -9.30 -0.31 -6.74
C ARG A 32 -8.97 1.18 -6.65
N VAL A 33 -9.23 1.81 -5.50
CA VAL A 33 -8.91 3.22 -5.29
C VAL A 33 -7.40 3.45 -5.39
N VAL A 34 -6.60 2.61 -4.74
CA VAL A 34 -5.12 2.71 -4.80
C VAL A 34 -4.62 2.61 -6.24
N ILE A 35 -5.13 1.66 -7.04
CA ILE A 35 -4.72 1.50 -8.45
C ILE A 35 -5.00 2.78 -9.25
N ILE A 36 -6.19 3.37 -9.08
CA ILE A 36 -6.57 4.61 -9.78
C ILE A 36 -5.63 5.75 -9.39
N VAL A 37 -5.37 5.93 -8.10
CA VAL A 37 -4.50 7.01 -7.60
C VAL A 37 -3.07 6.84 -8.12
N VAL A 38 -2.53 5.62 -8.08
CA VAL A 38 -1.18 5.31 -8.59
C VAL A 38 -1.08 5.60 -10.08
N LEU A 39 -2.10 5.23 -10.88
CA LEU A 39 -2.12 5.52 -12.31
C LEU A 39 -2.10 7.02 -12.60
N ILE A 40 -2.90 7.82 -11.89
CA ILE A 40 -2.94 9.27 -12.04
C ILE A 40 -1.57 9.89 -11.73
N ILE A 41 -0.97 9.50 -10.60
CA ILE A 41 0.34 10.00 -10.18
C ILE A 41 1.42 9.59 -11.18
N ALA A 42 1.41 8.34 -11.66
CA ALA A 42 2.39 7.86 -12.63
C ALA A 42 2.32 8.63 -13.95
N ILE A 43 1.11 8.91 -14.47
CA ILE A 43 0.93 9.73 -15.68
C ILE A 43 1.41 11.17 -15.44
N PHE A 44 1.05 11.76 -14.30
CA PHE A 44 1.45 13.11 -13.96
C PHE A 44 2.97 13.26 -13.87
N LEU A 45 3.64 12.38 -13.14
CA LEU A 45 5.11 12.37 -13.04
C LEU A 45 5.75 12.11 -14.39
N GLY A 46 5.24 11.14 -15.17
CA GLY A 46 5.75 10.87 -16.51
C GLY A 46 5.64 12.07 -17.46
N LEU A 47 4.54 12.83 -17.39
CA LEU A 47 4.39 14.07 -18.16
C LEU A 47 5.42 15.13 -17.73
N ILE A 48 5.62 15.29 -16.43
CA ILE A 48 6.60 16.22 -15.86
C ILE A 48 8.01 15.85 -16.31
N ASP A 49 8.40 14.58 -16.19
CA ASP A 49 9.72 14.10 -16.57
C ASP A 49 10.00 14.33 -18.06
N LEU A 50 9.02 14.10 -18.92
CA LEU A 50 9.12 14.37 -20.35
C LEU A 50 9.23 15.87 -20.66
N TRP A 51 8.50 16.70 -19.92
CA TRP A 51 8.51 18.15 -20.11
C TRP A 51 9.83 18.78 -19.65
N LEU A 52 10.32 18.37 -18.48
CA LEU A 52 11.64 18.77 -17.96
C LEU A 52 12.77 18.28 -18.87
N SER A 53 12.72 17.04 -19.34
CA SER A 53 13.75 16.50 -20.24
C SER A 53 13.88 17.34 -21.52
N LYS A 54 12.75 17.76 -22.11
CA LYS A 54 12.74 18.64 -23.29
C LYS A 54 13.27 20.05 -22.98
N LEU A 55 12.94 20.61 -21.81
CA LEU A 55 13.47 21.91 -21.39
C LEU A 55 14.99 21.87 -21.17
N VAL A 56 15.48 20.82 -20.52
CA VAL A 56 16.92 20.62 -20.30
C VAL A 56 17.65 20.44 -21.63
N GLU A 57 17.09 19.68 -22.57
CA GLU A 57 17.64 19.54 -23.92
C GLU A 57 17.71 20.89 -24.67
N LEU A 58 16.70 21.75 -24.53
CA LEU A 58 16.67 23.08 -25.14
C LEU A 58 17.70 24.05 -24.51
N VAL A 59 18.02 23.89 -23.23
CA VAL A 59 18.99 24.75 -22.52
C VAL A 59 20.43 24.30 -22.74
N LEU A 60 20.68 22.99 -22.89
CA LEU A 60 22.01 22.42 -23.14
C LEU A 60 22.45 22.50 -24.61
N ARG A 61 21.53 22.84 -25.52
CA ARG A 61 21.79 22.97 -26.95
C ARG A 61 21.90 24.43 -27.36
#